data_AF-A0A1H5V542-F1
#
_entry.id   AF-A0A1H5V542-F1
#
_cell.length_a   1.000
_cell.length_b   1.000
_cell.length_c   1.000
_cell.angle_alpha   90.00
_cell.angle_beta   90.00
_cell.angle_gamma   90.00
#
_symmetry.space_group_name_H-M   'P 1'
#
loop_
_entity.id
_entity.type
_entity.pdbx_description
1 polymer ?
#
loop_
_entity_poly.entity_id
_entity_poly.type
_entity_poly.pdbx_seq_one_letter_code
_entity_poly.pdbx_strand_id
1 'polypeptide(L)'
;MTEQDARVRVGVVLPRPRGDPGEWLTDAVAFEAAGADALWVEHGAAPELDPLTLTAALAALTYRSLLVVAVDPASPARTTVERLSRGRLVLIAEQVEQTDGGHLQDGAGRWASVNVPASRAAWREVLREAAERGDHGVLVPADPRLLDLLRNPDDPGGRHDLQLAQG
;
A
#
# COMPACT_ATOMS: atom_id res chain seq x y z
N MET A 1 21.81 7.56 -10.98
CA MET A 1 20.34 7.47 -11.08
C MET A 1 20.04 6.11 -11.67
N THR A 2 19.86 5.13 -10.81
CA THR A 2 19.79 3.70 -11.17
C THR A 2 18.40 3.36 -11.73
N GLU A 3 18.32 2.44 -12.69
CA GLU A 3 17.11 1.93 -13.37
C GLU A 3 15.92 1.51 -12.47
N GLN A 4 16.08 1.49 -11.15
CA GLN A 4 15.00 1.26 -10.18
C GLN A 4 13.96 2.40 -10.09
N ASP A 5 14.24 3.58 -10.67
CA ASP A 5 13.36 4.76 -10.60
C ASP A 5 12.27 4.83 -11.70
N ALA A 6 12.18 3.82 -12.58
CA ALA A 6 11.25 3.83 -13.73
C ALA A 6 9.96 3.02 -13.51
N ARG A 7 9.82 2.30 -12.40
CA ARG A 7 8.64 1.49 -12.09
C ARG A 7 7.63 2.30 -11.29
N VAL A 8 6.36 2.25 -11.71
CA VAL A 8 5.21 2.73 -10.94
C VAL A 8 5.16 1.99 -9.59
N ARG A 9 5.16 2.75 -8.49
CA ARG A 9 5.09 2.19 -7.15
C ARG A 9 3.69 1.70 -6.79
N VAL A 10 3.62 0.74 -5.88
CA VAL A 10 2.36 0.18 -5.41
C VAL A 10 2.16 0.50 -3.93
N GLY A 11 1.20 1.36 -3.64
CA GLY A 11 0.74 1.63 -2.29
C GLY A 11 -0.51 0.81 -1.98
N VAL A 12 -0.55 0.23 -0.79
CA VAL A 12 -1.71 -0.52 -0.29
C VAL A 12 -2.42 0.31 0.75
N VAL A 13 -3.70 0.59 0.53
CA VAL A 13 -4.56 1.26 1.51
C VAL A 13 -5.08 0.21 2.48
N LEU A 14 -4.52 0.22 3.69
CA LEU A 14 -4.95 -0.63 4.79
C LEU A 14 -6.27 -0.09 5.34
N PRO A 15 -7.35 -0.90 5.37
CA PRO A 15 -8.63 -0.47 5.89
C PRO A 15 -8.54 -0.24 7.40
N ARG A 16 -9.53 0.44 7.97
CA ARG A 16 -9.65 0.55 9.43
C ARG A 16 -9.76 -0.84 10.06
N PRO A 17 -8.99 -1.15 11.11
CA PRO A 17 -9.15 -2.40 11.83
C PRO A 17 -10.55 -2.48 12.44
N ARG A 18 -11.29 -3.56 12.13
CA ARG A 18 -12.66 -3.79 12.63
C ARG A 18 -12.74 -4.87 13.73
N GLY A 19 -11.61 -5.46 14.07
CA GLY A 19 -11.47 -6.59 14.97
C GLY A 19 -10.14 -6.53 15.71
N ASP A 20 -9.49 -7.68 15.89
CA ASP A 20 -8.18 -7.74 16.53
C ASP A 20 -7.12 -6.98 15.70
N PRO A 21 -6.46 -5.95 16.26
CA PRO A 21 -5.35 -5.28 15.59
C PRO A 21 -4.20 -6.23 15.20
N GLY A 22 -4.03 -7.36 15.90
CA GLY A 22 -3.02 -8.36 15.56
C GLY A 22 -3.21 -8.99 14.17
N GLU A 23 -4.45 -9.30 13.79
CA GLU A 23 -4.78 -9.81 12.45
C GLU A 23 -4.52 -8.74 11.38
N TRP A 24 -4.92 -7.50 11.64
CA TRP A 24 -4.69 -6.37 10.75
C TRP A 24 -3.20 -6.11 10.51
N LEU A 25 -2.37 -6.19 11.56
CA LEU A 25 -0.91 -6.07 11.44
C LEU A 25 -0.31 -7.24 10.63
N THR A 26 -0.86 -8.44 10.78
CA THR A 26 -0.42 -9.62 10.03
C THR A 26 -0.66 -9.45 8.53
N ASP A 27 -1.83 -8.94 8.16
CA ASP A 27 -2.15 -8.62 6.76
C ASP A 27 -1.21 -7.55 6.20
N ALA A 28 -0.94 -6.49 6.97
CA ALA A 28 -0.02 -5.43 6.54
C ALA A 28 1.40 -5.95 6.28
N VAL A 29 1.91 -6.83 7.16
CA VAL A 29 3.21 -7.50 6.96
C VAL A 29 3.17 -8.41 5.72
N ALA A 30 2.06 -9.08 5.45
CA ALA A 30 1.91 -9.90 4.25
C ALA A 30 1.99 -9.06 2.97
N PHE A 31 1.38 -7.87 2.94
CA PHE A 31 1.48 -6.94 1.81
C PHE A 31 2.89 -6.38 1.63
N GLU A 32 3.58 -6.01 2.72
CA GLU A 32 4.99 -5.66 2.63
C GLU A 32 5.79 -6.83 2.03
N ALA A 33 5.69 -8.02 2.60
CA ALA A 33 6.44 -9.19 2.13
C ALA A 33 6.16 -9.48 0.64
N ALA A 34 4.94 -9.23 0.17
CA ALA A 34 4.53 -9.41 -1.22
C ALA A 34 5.05 -8.33 -2.19
N GLY A 35 5.63 -7.23 -1.72
CA GLY A 35 6.20 -6.21 -2.61
C GLY A 35 5.53 -4.84 -2.56
N ALA A 36 4.65 -4.57 -1.59
CA ALA A 36 4.10 -3.23 -1.42
C ALA A 36 5.22 -2.20 -1.18
N ASP A 37 5.18 -1.10 -1.91
CA ASP A 37 6.14 0.00 -1.81
C ASP A 37 5.72 0.99 -0.70
N ALA A 38 4.42 1.10 -0.44
CA ALA A 38 3.86 1.93 0.64
C ALA A 38 2.66 1.23 1.31
N LEU A 39 2.48 1.49 2.60
CA LEU A 39 1.33 1.09 3.41
C LEU A 39 0.63 2.37 3.89
N TRP A 40 -0.60 2.58 3.44
CA TRP A 40 -1.43 3.73 3.76
C TRP A 40 -2.40 3.38 4.88
N VAL A 41 -2.31 4.06 6.02
CA VAL A 41 -3.17 3.81 7.17
C VAL A 41 -4.43 4.67 7.05
N GLU A 42 -5.53 4.06 6.62
CA GLU A 42 -6.86 4.70 6.64
C GLU A 42 -7.44 4.61 8.05
N HIS A 43 -7.92 5.74 8.57
CA HIS A 43 -8.45 5.83 9.93
C HIS A 43 -9.68 6.75 10.06
N GLY A 44 -9.90 7.65 9.08
CA GLY A 44 -11.05 8.55 9.01
C GLY A 44 -11.02 9.73 9.96
N ALA A 45 -12.04 10.59 9.90
CA ALA A 45 -12.10 11.79 10.74
C ALA A 45 -12.28 11.51 12.26
N ALA A 46 -12.71 10.31 12.64
CA ALA A 46 -12.94 9.92 14.03
C ALA A 46 -12.46 8.47 14.24
N PRO A 47 -11.14 8.26 14.39
CA PRO A 47 -10.60 6.92 14.49
C PRO A 47 -10.87 6.30 15.87
N GLU A 48 -11.25 5.03 15.90
CA GLU A 48 -11.46 4.27 17.15
C GLU A 48 -10.15 3.90 17.85
N LEU A 49 -9.10 3.65 17.06
CA LEU A 49 -7.75 3.36 17.52
C LEU A 49 -6.82 4.50 17.11
N ASP A 50 -5.84 4.82 17.95
CA ASP A 50 -4.87 5.88 17.66
C ASP A 50 -4.04 5.53 16.40
N PRO A 51 -4.13 6.34 15.32
CA PRO A 51 -3.45 6.04 14.06
C PRO A 51 -1.93 6.00 14.21
N LEU A 52 -1.35 6.89 15.03
CA LEU A 52 0.11 6.90 15.27
C LEU A 52 0.59 5.66 16.01
N THR A 53 -0.20 5.11 16.93
CA THR A 53 0.10 3.85 17.61
C THR A 53 0.08 2.67 16.64
N LEU A 54 -0.91 2.61 15.73
CA LEU A 54 -0.94 1.60 14.67
C LEU A 54 0.26 1.76 13.72
N THR A 55 0.59 2.98 13.31
CA THR A 55 1.78 3.26 12.49
C THR A 55 3.07 2.88 13.22
N ALA A 56 3.17 3.09 14.53
CA ALA A 56 4.33 2.67 15.33
C ALA A 56 4.50 1.15 15.33
N ALA A 57 3.39 0.41 15.48
CA ALA A 57 3.39 -1.05 15.41
C ALA A 57 3.83 -1.53 14.01
N LEU A 58 3.29 -0.93 12.94
CA LEU A 58 3.76 -1.19 11.58
C LEU A 58 5.25 -0.88 11.42
N ALA A 59 5.74 0.23 11.95
CA ALA A 59 7.15 0.61 11.89
C ALA A 59 8.08 -0.40 12.56
N ALA A 60 7.61 -1.10 13.59
CA ALA A 60 8.37 -2.16 14.27
C ALA A 60 8.36 -3.49 13.51
N LEU A 61 7.28 -3.81 12.81
CA LEU A 61 7.05 -5.08 12.12
C LEU A 61 7.47 -5.08 10.65
N THR A 62 7.56 -3.90 10.05
CA THR A 62 7.90 -3.71 8.63
C THR A 62 9.26 -3.02 8.49
N TYR A 63 9.93 -3.20 7.35
CA TYR A 63 11.32 -2.74 7.16
C TYR A 63 11.61 -2.05 5.82
N ARG A 64 10.74 -2.19 4.82
CA ARG A 64 10.93 -1.68 3.46
C ARG A 64 9.87 -0.65 3.08
N SER A 65 8.60 -0.94 3.30
CA SER A 65 7.52 -0.09 2.79
C SER A 65 7.51 1.29 3.47
N LEU A 66 7.17 2.33 2.72
CA LEU A 66 6.81 3.62 3.30
C LEU A 66 5.55 3.46 4.16
N LEU A 67 5.46 4.23 5.23
CA LEU A 67 4.32 4.25 6.14
C LEU A 67 3.64 5.60 6.03
N VAL A 68 2.47 5.62 5.42
CA VAL A 68 1.75 6.86 5.12
C VAL A 68 0.53 6.99 6.00
N VAL A 69 0.39 8.11 6.68
CA VAL A 69 -0.71 8.35 7.62
C VAL A 69 -1.11 9.82 7.65
N ALA A 70 -2.42 10.08 7.71
CA ALA A 70 -2.99 11.42 7.77
C ALA A 70 -3.23 11.85 9.22
N VAL A 71 -2.28 12.52 9.87
CA VAL A 71 -2.42 12.91 11.30
C VAL A 71 -1.93 14.33 11.52
N ASP A 72 -2.41 14.95 12.60
CA ASP A 72 -1.90 16.24 13.05
C ASP A 72 -0.37 16.15 13.29
N PRO A 73 0.42 16.99 12.60
CA PRO A 73 1.87 17.00 12.76
C PRO A 73 2.36 17.39 14.16
N ALA A 74 1.50 17.97 15.01
CA ALA A 74 1.85 18.44 16.35
C ALA A 74 1.86 17.35 17.44
N SER A 75 1.41 16.13 17.15
CA SER A 75 1.36 15.06 18.15
C SER A 75 2.77 14.67 18.65
N PRO A 76 3.03 14.61 19.98
CA PRO A 76 4.33 14.21 20.52
C PRO A 76 4.69 12.76 20.19
N ALA A 77 3.69 11.89 19.99
CA ALA A 77 3.92 10.50 19.57
C ALA A 77 4.62 10.41 18.20
N ARG A 78 4.46 11.43 17.35
CA ARG A 78 5.10 11.52 16.04
C ARG A 78 6.61 11.32 16.10
N THR A 79 7.30 11.99 17.04
CA THR A 79 8.77 11.89 17.15
C THR A 79 9.21 10.44 17.40
N THR A 80 8.43 9.69 18.18
CA THR A 80 8.69 8.27 18.42
C THR A 80 8.47 7.46 17.15
N VAL A 81 7.34 7.64 16.46
CA VAL A 81 7.04 6.92 15.20
C VAL A 81 8.08 7.23 14.13
N GLU A 82 8.52 8.46 14.00
CA GLU A 82 9.51 8.88 13.01
C GLU A 82 10.87 8.18 13.24
N ARG A 83 11.30 8.06 14.51
CA ARG A 83 12.50 7.30 14.89
C ARG A 83 12.36 5.80 14.62
N LEU A 84 11.20 5.21 14.95
CA LEU A 84 10.93 3.79 14.68
C LEU A 84 10.88 3.50 13.18
N SER A 85 10.34 4.42 12.39
CA SER A 85 10.16 4.27 10.95
C SER A 85 11.48 4.39 10.18
N ARG A 86 12.54 4.96 10.78
CA ARG A 86 13.88 5.09 10.19
C ARG A 86 13.86 5.73 8.80
N GLY A 87 13.10 6.82 8.66
CA GLY A 87 12.96 7.56 7.40
C GLY A 87 11.86 7.07 6.46
N ARG A 88 11.03 6.10 6.89
CA ARG A 88 9.89 5.59 6.10
C ARG A 88 8.56 6.28 6.40
N LEU A 89 8.49 7.15 7.41
CA LEU A 89 7.24 7.82 7.77
C LEU A 89 6.96 8.97 6.80
N VAL A 90 5.78 8.95 6.19
CA VAL A 90 5.24 10.04 5.37
C VAL A 90 3.95 10.51 6.01
N LEU A 91 3.87 11.81 6.30
CA LEU A 91 2.66 12.44 6.83
C LEU A 91 1.97 13.17 5.69
N ILE A 92 0.68 12.89 5.51
CA ILE A 92 -0.17 13.65 4.60
C ILE A 92 -1.08 14.58 5.41
N ALA A 93 -1.34 15.77 4.88
CA ALA A 93 -2.30 16.67 5.50
C ALA A 93 -3.68 16.01 5.45
N GLU A 94 -4.43 16.08 6.55
CA GLU A 94 -5.78 15.50 6.67
C GLU A 94 -6.78 16.11 5.65
N GLN A 95 -6.42 17.25 5.07
CA GLN A 95 -7.16 17.96 4.02
C GLN A 95 -6.65 17.56 2.63
N VAL A 96 -6.88 16.31 2.22
CA VAL A 96 -6.90 16.00 0.78
C VAL A 96 -8.35 15.74 0.43
N GLU A 97 -9.03 16.77 -0.05
CA GLU A 97 -10.31 16.61 -0.74
C GLU A 97 -10.12 15.54 -1.82
N GLN A 98 -10.88 14.45 -1.71
CA GLN A 98 -11.02 13.47 -2.78
C GLN A 98 -11.58 14.20 -4.01
N THR A 99 -10.72 14.82 -4.81
CA THR A 99 -11.16 15.41 -6.08
C THR A 99 -11.37 14.27 -7.06
N ASP A 100 -12.49 14.30 -7.76
CA ASP A 100 -12.88 13.32 -8.79
C ASP A 100 -11.67 12.94 -9.65
N GLY A 101 -11.29 11.66 -9.55
CA GLY A 101 -10.05 11.13 -10.11
C GLY A 101 -9.09 10.53 -9.07
N GLY A 102 -9.24 10.80 -7.78
CA GLY A 102 -8.62 10.04 -6.69
C GLY A 102 -7.09 10.12 -6.62
N HIS A 103 -6.49 11.29 -6.87
CA HIS A 103 -5.04 11.43 -6.80
C HIS A 103 -4.60 12.03 -5.46
N LEU A 104 -3.65 11.39 -4.77
CA LEU A 104 -2.99 11.95 -3.59
C LEU A 104 -1.65 12.55 -4.01
N GLN A 105 -1.41 13.81 -3.66
CA GLN A 105 -0.12 14.47 -3.88
C GLN A 105 0.61 14.57 -2.54
N ASP A 106 1.72 13.85 -2.41
CA ASP A 106 2.64 14.00 -1.29
C ASP A 106 3.99 14.55 -1.77
N GLY A 107 4.95 14.73 -0.85
CA GLY A 107 6.31 15.12 -1.20
C GLY A 107 7.07 14.10 -2.07
N ALA A 108 6.51 12.92 -2.32
CA ALA A 108 7.08 11.85 -3.14
C ALA A 108 6.48 11.79 -4.57
N GLY A 109 5.30 12.35 -4.82
CA GLY A 109 4.74 12.51 -6.16
C GLY A 109 3.23 12.29 -6.25
N ARG A 110 2.70 12.14 -7.47
CA ARG A 110 1.28 11.90 -7.75
C ARG A 110 0.95 10.41 -7.62
N TRP A 111 0.05 10.05 -6.73
CA TRP A 111 -0.46 8.68 -6.56
C TRP A 111 -1.88 8.55 -7.12
N ALA A 112 -2.14 7.58 -8.01
CA ALA A 112 -3.48 7.35 -8.57
C ALA A 112 -4.26 6.28 -7.79
N SER A 113 -5.42 6.62 -7.23
CA SER A 113 -6.31 5.65 -6.60
C SER A 113 -7.00 4.78 -7.64
N VAL A 114 -6.95 3.47 -7.45
CA VAL A 114 -7.55 2.48 -8.36
C VAL A 114 -8.25 1.40 -7.55
N ASN A 115 -9.31 0.83 -8.14
CA ASN A 115 -9.97 -0.34 -7.56
C ASN A 115 -9.05 -1.57 -7.65
N VAL A 116 -9.35 -2.59 -6.83
CA VAL A 116 -8.64 -3.87 -6.87
C VAL A 116 -8.76 -4.48 -8.27
N PRO A 117 -7.65 -4.68 -9.00
CA PRO A 117 -7.69 -5.22 -10.35
C PRO A 117 -8.32 -6.61 -10.38
N ALA A 118 -9.18 -6.86 -11.37
CA ALA A 118 -9.88 -8.15 -11.49
C ALA A 118 -8.97 -9.30 -11.95
N SER A 119 -7.82 -9.00 -12.54
CA SER A 119 -6.88 -9.99 -13.10
C SER A 119 -5.47 -9.43 -13.23
N ARG A 120 -4.49 -10.30 -13.49
CA ARG A 120 -3.10 -9.91 -13.80
C ARG A 120 -2.99 -9.05 -15.06
N ALA A 121 -3.83 -9.30 -16.07
CA ALA A 121 -3.87 -8.47 -17.28
C ALA A 121 -4.39 -7.06 -16.97
N ALA A 122 -5.48 -6.96 -16.19
CA ALA A 122 -5.98 -5.67 -15.71
C ALA A 122 -4.93 -4.95 -14.84
N TRP A 123 -4.18 -5.71 -14.03
CA TRP A 123 -3.13 -5.15 -13.20
C TRP A 123 -1.98 -4.55 -14.01
N ARG A 124 -1.47 -5.26 -15.01
CA ARG A 124 -0.44 -4.74 -15.92
C ARG A 124 -0.90 -3.49 -16.65
N GLU A 125 -2.18 -3.46 -17.04
CA GLU A 125 -2.76 -2.30 -17.72
C GLU A 125 -2.83 -1.08 -16.79
N VAL A 126 -3.28 -1.26 -15.55
CA VAL A 126 -3.27 -0.20 -14.52
C VAL A 126 -1.87 0.38 -14.33
N LEU A 127 -0.84 -0.47 -14.24
CA LEU A 127 0.54 -0.02 -14.09
C LEU A 127 1.06 0.70 -15.35
N ARG A 128 0.71 0.22 -16.54
CA ARG A 128 1.06 0.86 -17.83
C ARG A 128 0.44 2.24 -17.94
N GLU A 129 -0.86 2.37 -17.68
CA GLU A 129 -1.57 3.64 -17.73
C GLU A 129 -1.03 4.65 -16.71
N ALA A 130 -0.73 4.20 -15.49
CA ALA A 130 -0.11 5.04 -14.46
C ALA A 130 1.27 5.54 -14.92
N ALA A 131 2.08 4.67 -15.53
CA ALA A 131 3.39 5.05 -16.07
C ALA A 131 3.25 6.09 -17.19
N GLU A 132 2.29 5.92 -18.09
CA GLU A 132 2.04 6.85 -19.20
C GLU A 132 1.55 8.23 -18.73
N ARG A 133 0.82 8.26 -17.61
CA ARG A 133 0.43 9.51 -16.94
C ARG A 133 1.56 10.16 -16.13
N GLY A 134 2.70 9.46 -15.97
CA GLY A 134 3.80 9.91 -15.11
C GLY A 134 3.46 9.86 -13.62
N ASP A 135 2.53 8.99 -13.23
CA ASP A 135 2.19 8.76 -11.83
C ASP A 135 3.38 8.15 -11.09
N HIS A 136 3.64 8.64 -9.88
CA HIS A 136 4.64 8.06 -8.99
C HIS A 136 4.25 6.66 -8.56
N GLY A 137 2.96 6.42 -8.35
CA GLY A 137 2.44 5.13 -7.96
C GLY A 137 0.92 5.02 -8.05
N VAL A 138 0.41 3.84 -7.77
CA VAL A 138 -1.01 3.55 -7.65
C VAL A 138 -1.36 3.16 -6.22
N LEU A 139 -2.55 3.55 -5.76
CA LEU A 139 -3.10 3.17 -4.47
C LEU A 139 -4.23 2.19 -4.66
N VAL A 140 -4.09 1.02 -4.06
CA VAL A 140 -5.05 -0.07 -4.18
C VAL A 140 -5.54 -0.45 -2.78
N PRO A 141 -6.85 -0.61 -2.55
CA PRO A 141 -7.36 -1.16 -1.30
C PRO A 141 -6.77 -2.53 -0.99
N ALA A 142 -6.45 -2.78 0.28
CA ALA A 142 -6.03 -4.11 0.73
C ALA A 142 -7.13 -5.14 0.45
N ASP A 143 -6.80 -6.15 -0.34
CA ASP A 143 -7.69 -7.25 -0.74
C ASP A 143 -6.85 -8.52 -0.94
N PRO A 144 -7.33 -9.71 -0.54
CA PRO A 144 -6.61 -10.97 -0.75
C PRO A 144 -6.18 -11.21 -2.22
N ARG A 145 -6.96 -10.72 -3.19
CA ARG A 145 -6.61 -10.80 -4.62
C ARG A 145 -5.41 -9.93 -4.95
N LEU A 146 -5.33 -8.73 -4.38
CA LEU A 146 -4.14 -7.88 -4.54
C LEU A 146 -2.92 -8.59 -3.97
N LEU A 147 -3.05 -9.24 -2.81
CA LEU A 147 -1.95 -10.00 -2.21
C LEU A 147 -1.45 -11.12 -3.13
N ASP A 148 -2.36 -11.86 -3.79
CA ASP A 148 -1.99 -12.88 -4.79
C ASP A 148 -1.28 -12.28 -6.02
N LEU A 149 -1.79 -11.15 -6.53
CA LEU A 149 -1.19 -10.44 -7.66
C LEU A 149 0.25 -9.98 -7.35
N LEU A 150 0.50 -9.50 -6.13
CA LEU A 150 1.81 -9.04 -5.71
C LEU A 150 2.80 -10.18 -5.47
N ARG A 151 2.34 -11.30 -4.89
CA ARG A 151 3.20 -12.48 -4.65
C ARG A 151 3.65 -13.15 -5.94
N ASN A 152 2.78 -13.17 -6.96
CA ASN A 152 3.00 -13.89 -8.21
C ASN A 152 2.74 -12.96 -9.42
N PRO A 153 3.60 -11.96 -9.68
CA PRO A 153 3.36 -10.93 -10.69
C PRO A 153 3.48 -11.47 -12.13
N ASP A 154 4.36 -12.45 -12.35
CA ASP A 154 4.69 -13.00 -13.67
C ASP A 154 4.05 -14.37 -13.97
N ASP A 155 3.29 -14.93 -13.01
CA ASP A 155 2.62 -16.21 -13.22
C ASP A 155 1.50 -16.05 -14.27
N PRO A 156 1.53 -16.79 -15.41
CA PRO A 156 0.49 -16.72 -16.43
C PRO A 156 -0.89 -17.20 -15.94
N GLY A 157 -1.02 -17.69 -14.71
CA GLY A 157 -2.31 -17.96 -14.07
C GLY A 157 -2.98 -19.26 -14.55
N GLY A 158 -2.23 -20.13 -15.21
CA GLY A 158 -2.71 -21.41 -15.70
C GLY A 158 -1.82 -22.54 -15.18
N ARG A 159 -2.27 -23.24 -14.13
CA ARG A 159 -1.79 -24.60 -13.88
C ARG A 159 -2.29 -25.51 -14.99
N HIS A 160 -1.56 -25.59 -16.10
CA HIS A 160 -1.79 -26.56 -17.19
C HIS A 160 -1.18 -27.94 -16.88
N ASP A 161 -0.56 -28.09 -15.72
CA ASP A 161 0.20 -29.26 -15.25
C ASP A 161 -0.67 -30.38 -14.65
N LEU A 162 -2.00 -30.30 -14.75
CA LEU A 162 -2.94 -31.36 -14.33
C LEU A 162 -3.36 -32.34 -15.45
N GLN A 163 -2.69 -32.31 -16.61
CA GLN A 163 -2.77 -33.39 -17.59
C GLN A 163 -1.42 -34.11 -17.67
N LEU A 164 -1.24 -35.16 -16.88
CA LEU A 164 -0.45 -36.37 -17.24
C LEU A 164 -0.36 -37.30 -16.02
N ALA A 165 -1.35 -38.19 -15.88
CA ALA A 165 -1.19 -39.56 -15.40
C ALA A 165 -2.57 -40.26 -15.49
N GLN A 166 -2.98 -40.64 -16.71
CA GLN A 166 -3.83 -41.80 -16.88
C GLN A 166 -2.87 -42.97 -17.11
N GLY A 167 -2.70 -43.79 -16.08
CA GLY A 167 -2.03 -45.09 -16.13
C GLY A 167 -3.02 -46.15 -15.70
#